data_AF-A0A1Q3B1X1-F1
#
_entry.id   AF-A0A1Q3B1X1-F1
#
_cell.length_a   1.000
_cell.length_b   1.000
_cell.length_c   1.000
_cell.angle_alpha   90.00
_cell.angle_beta   90.00
_cell.angle_gamma   90.00
#
_symmetry.space_group_name_H-M   'P 1'
#
loop_
_entity.id
_entity.type
_entity.pdbx_description
1 polymer ?
#
loop_
_entity_poly.entity_id
_entity_poly.type
_entity_poly.pdbx_seq_one_letter_code
_entity_poly.pdbx_strand_id
1 'polypeptide(L)'
;MIMSWLWDSMDPTITDKRMFLIIAKEIWDSIRRTYLKARDVAQVYEIKVKTSATKPGSRTVIEYANTLQNLWQELDHYRVFEMKCPADAATLKKFIEKDRVYDFLAGLDPKFDQVRIQILGKEEIPSLEETISLIRVEGVSCLSCKLWKDQPW
;
A
#
# COMPACT_ATOMS: atom_id res chain seq x y z
N MET A 1 34.16 -5.09 3.09
CA MET A 1 33.83 -4.48 4.39
C MET A 1 32.32 -4.23 4.46
N ILE A 2 31.52 -5.27 4.73
CA ILE A 2 30.05 -5.11 4.92
C ILE A 2 29.73 -4.88 6.41
N MET A 3 30.54 -5.46 7.31
CA MET A 3 30.36 -5.35 8.77
C MET A 3 30.56 -3.92 9.29
N SER A 4 31.62 -3.23 8.85
CA SER A 4 31.87 -1.84 9.25
C SER A 4 30.75 -0.91 8.79
N TRP A 5 30.27 -1.06 7.55
CA TRP A 5 29.14 -0.30 7.04
C TRP A 5 27.85 -0.56 7.82
N LEU A 6 27.63 -1.81 8.25
CA LEU A 6 26.47 -2.16 9.07
C LEU A 6 26.57 -1.52 10.46
N TRP A 7 27.74 -1.52 11.09
CA TRP A 7 27.97 -0.88 12.38
C TRP A 7 27.84 0.64 12.31
N ASP A 8 28.40 1.26 11.28
CA ASP A 8 28.34 2.71 11.06
C ASP A 8 26.91 3.19 10.75
N SER A 9 26.02 2.30 10.31
CA SER A 9 24.62 2.61 10.00
C SER A 9 23.64 2.32 11.16
N MET A 10 24.13 1.78 12.28
CA MET A 10 23.30 1.41 13.43
C MET A 10 23.37 2.46 14.55
N ASP A 11 22.25 2.69 15.23
CA ASP A 11 22.21 3.54 16.42
C ASP A 11 23.16 2.97 17.51
N PRO A 12 24.10 3.78 18.06
CA PRO A 12 25.12 3.31 18.99
C PRO A 12 24.54 2.66 20.25
N THR A 13 23.31 2.99 20.66
CA THR A 13 22.63 2.37 21.81
C THR A 13 22.23 0.90 21.56
N ILE A 14 22.08 0.52 20.29
CA ILE A 14 21.79 -0.86 19.84
C ILE A 14 23.09 -1.65 19.67
N THR A 15 24.15 -0.95 19.26
CA THR A 15 25.48 -1.50 18.96
C THR A 15 26.19 -2.04 20.20
N ASP A 16 26.07 -1.36 21.35
CA ASP A 16 26.73 -1.75 22.61
C ASP A 16 26.31 -3.14 23.11
N LYS A 17 25.07 -3.57 22.87
CA LYS A 17 24.58 -4.89 23.31
C LYS A 17 25.02 -6.05 22.40
N ARG A 18 25.64 -5.77 21.25
CA ARG A 18 25.79 -6.73 20.12
C ARG A 18 27.19 -6.78 19.55
N MET A 19 28.10 -6.04 20.16
CA MET A 19 29.52 -5.92 19.82
C MET A 19 30.27 -7.27 19.79
N PHE A 20 29.68 -8.33 20.36
CA PHE A 20 30.24 -9.69 20.42
C PHE A 20 29.78 -10.64 19.30
N LEU A 21 28.86 -10.22 18.42
CA LEU A 21 28.40 -11.07 17.31
C LEU A 21 29.37 -10.94 16.12
N ILE A 22 30.11 -12.01 15.82
CA ILE A 22 31.21 -12.01 14.84
C ILE A 22 30.71 -12.26 13.41
N ILE A 23 29.46 -12.72 13.25
CA ILE A 23 28.88 -13.09 11.95
C ILE A 23 27.78 -12.08 11.55
N ALA A 24 27.90 -11.49 10.37
CA ALA A 24 26.92 -10.53 9.81
C ALA A 24 25.47 -11.08 9.85
N LYS A 25 25.31 -12.37 9.57
CA LYS A 25 24.05 -13.09 9.66
C LYS A 25 23.49 -13.11 11.08
N GLU A 26 24.32 -13.31 12.09
CA GLU A 26 23.88 -13.34 13.50
C GLU A 26 23.49 -11.94 13.98
N ILE A 27 24.23 -10.90 13.57
CA ILE A 27 23.86 -9.50 13.82
C ILE A 27 22.49 -9.23 13.18
N TRP A 28 22.32 -9.55 11.90
CA TRP A 28 21.05 -9.38 11.19
C TRP A 28 19.91 -10.16 11.84
N ASP A 29 20.11 -11.44 12.15
CA ASP A 29 19.11 -12.29 12.79
C ASP A 29 18.74 -11.81 14.20
N SER A 30 19.69 -11.21 14.93
CA SER A 30 19.46 -10.59 16.23
C SER A 30 18.68 -9.28 16.09
N ILE A 31 18.98 -8.45 15.06
CA ILE A 31 18.25 -7.19 14.79
C ILE A 31 16.83 -7.55 14.44
N ARG A 32 16.68 -8.51 13.53
CA ARG A 32 15.42 -9.08 13.15
C ARG A 32 14.66 -9.58 14.38
N ARG A 33 15.25 -10.40 15.25
CA ARG A 33 14.54 -10.92 16.44
C ARG A 33 14.09 -9.84 17.43
N THR A 34 14.82 -8.73 17.55
CA THR A 34 14.52 -7.70 18.56
C THR A 34 13.64 -6.57 18.02
N TYR A 35 13.77 -6.25 16.73
CA TYR A 35 13.13 -5.09 16.11
C TYR A 35 12.18 -5.44 14.97
N LEU A 36 12.26 -6.66 14.40
CA LEU A 36 11.27 -7.11 13.42
C LEU A 36 9.98 -7.44 14.18
N LYS A 37 9.06 -6.49 14.19
CA LYS A 37 7.68 -6.67 14.66
C LYS A 37 6.83 -7.45 13.66
N ALA A 38 7.42 -8.34 12.85
CA ALA A 38 6.65 -9.15 11.91
C ALA A 38 5.58 -9.94 12.67
N ARG A 39 4.36 -9.99 12.13
CA ARG A 39 3.18 -10.58 12.77
C ARG A 39 2.66 -9.86 14.01
N ASP A 40 2.99 -8.58 14.21
CA ASP A 40 2.33 -7.74 15.22
C ASP A 40 0.84 -7.54 14.83
N VAL A 41 -0.03 -8.30 15.49
CA VAL A 41 -1.47 -8.31 15.23
C VAL A 41 -2.14 -6.97 15.55
N ALA A 42 -1.60 -6.21 16.51
CA ALA A 42 -2.13 -4.90 16.87
C ALA A 42 -1.84 -3.88 15.76
N GLN A 43 -0.61 -3.90 15.22
CA GLN A 43 -0.23 -3.06 14.08
C GLN A 43 -1.04 -3.40 12.82
N VAL A 44 -1.25 -4.70 12.54
CA VAL A 44 -2.13 -5.14 11.44
C VAL A 44 -3.55 -4.60 11.58
N TYR A 45 -4.10 -4.63 12.80
CA TYR A 45 -5.43 -4.10 13.08
C TYR A 45 -5.47 -2.57 12.90
N GLU A 46 -4.51 -1.85 13.48
CA GLU A 46 -4.42 -0.39 13.39
C GLU A 46 -4.33 0.09 11.93
N ILE A 47 -3.46 -0.54 11.13
CA ILE A 47 -3.31 -0.22 9.71
C ILE A 47 -4.61 -0.51 8.96
N LYS A 48 -5.27 -1.64 9.23
CA LYS A 48 -6.56 -1.96 8.61
C LYS A 48 -7.63 -0.91 8.91
N VAL A 49 -7.76 -0.49 10.17
CA VAL A 49 -8.69 0.56 10.59
C VAL A 49 -8.35 1.87 9.87
N LYS A 50 -7.08 2.23 9.80
CA LYS A 50 -6.60 3.44 9.11
C LYS A 50 -6.89 3.40 7.60
N THR A 51 -6.67 2.27 6.95
CA THR A 51 -7.00 2.05 5.53
C THR A 51 -8.50 2.24 5.28
N SER A 52 -9.37 1.60 6.09
CA SER A 52 -10.83 1.73 5.93
C SER A 52 -11.35 3.14 6.25
N ALA A 53 -10.69 3.87 7.15
CA ALA A 53 -11.06 5.25 7.48
C ALA A 53 -10.51 6.28 6.48
N THR A 54 -9.55 5.90 5.64
CA THR A 54 -8.93 6.83 4.68
C THR A 54 -9.93 7.16 3.57
N LYS A 55 -10.32 8.44 3.51
CA LYS A 55 -11.13 8.99 2.43
C LYS A 55 -10.32 10.04 1.64
N PRO A 56 -10.60 10.24 0.34
CA PRO A 56 -9.93 11.25 -0.47
C PRO A 56 -10.05 12.66 0.14
N GLY A 57 -11.21 13.01 0.68
CA GLY A 57 -11.46 14.34 1.22
C GLY A 57 -11.22 15.43 0.16
N SER A 58 -10.42 16.44 0.50
CA SER A 58 -9.97 17.49 -0.44
C SER A 58 -8.75 17.10 -1.28
N ARG A 59 -8.18 15.91 -1.10
CA ARG A 59 -6.97 15.47 -1.78
C ARG A 59 -7.27 15.08 -3.22
N THR A 60 -6.24 15.15 -4.06
CA THR A 60 -6.29 14.58 -5.41
C THR A 60 -6.43 13.06 -5.34
N VAL A 61 -6.93 12.45 -6.41
CA VAL A 61 -7.04 10.97 -6.55
C VAL A 61 -5.68 10.28 -6.29
N ILE A 62 -4.58 11.00 -6.51
CA ILE A 62 -3.22 10.47 -6.53
C ILE A 62 -2.60 10.51 -5.17
N GLU A 63 -2.77 11.61 -4.46
CA GLU A 63 -2.42 11.68 -3.05
C GLU A 63 -3.20 10.63 -2.25
N TYR A 64 -4.48 10.42 -2.58
CA TYR A 64 -5.28 9.35 -2.00
C TYR A 64 -4.73 7.96 -2.34
N ALA A 65 -4.48 7.67 -3.62
CA ALA A 65 -3.90 6.39 -4.04
C ALA A 65 -2.53 6.10 -3.39
N ASN A 66 -1.65 7.10 -3.34
CA ASN A 66 -0.33 6.99 -2.70
C ASN A 66 -0.45 6.73 -1.20
N THR A 67 -1.41 7.38 -0.53
CA THR A 67 -1.68 7.14 0.90
C THR A 67 -2.06 5.68 1.14
N LEU A 68 -2.96 5.12 0.32
CA LEU A 68 -3.37 3.72 0.43
C LEU A 68 -2.22 2.76 0.11
N GLN A 69 -1.44 3.02 -0.93
CA GLN A 69 -0.28 2.21 -1.28
C GLN A 69 0.74 2.13 -0.13
N ASN A 70 1.03 3.26 0.52
CA ASN A 70 1.92 3.29 1.68
C ASN A 70 1.37 2.44 2.84
N LEU A 71 0.06 2.55 3.14
CA LEU A 71 -0.58 1.74 4.18
C LEU A 71 -0.55 0.24 3.85
N TRP A 72 -0.79 -0.13 2.60
CA TRP A 72 -0.73 -1.53 2.18
C TRP A 72 0.69 -2.10 2.18
N GLN A 73 1.70 -1.31 1.81
CA GLN A 73 3.10 -1.71 1.93
C GLN A 73 3.50 -1.94 3.38
N GLU A 74 3.05 -1.06 4.29
CA GLU A 74 3.23 -1.24 5.72
C GLU A 74 2.51 -2.51 6.21
N LEU A 75 1.29 -2.76 5.74
CA LEU A 75 0.53 -3.97 6.06
C LEU A 75 1.25 -5.25 5.59
N ASP A 76 1.85 -5.22 4.39
CA ASP A 76 2.61 -6.33 3.82
C ASP A 76 3.86 -6.66 4.65
N HIS A 77 4.50 -5.65 5.24
CA HIS A 77 5.62 -5.84 6.16
C HIS A 77 5.23 -6.69 7.37
N TYR A 78 4.04 -6.46 7.93
CA TYR A 78 3.55 -7.20 9.09
C TYR A 78 2.95 -8.56 8.72
N ARG A 79 2.38 -8.70 7.52
CA ARG A 79 1.76 -9.93 7.02
C ARG A 79 2.75 -10.85 6.30
N VAL A 80 3.61 -11.48 7.09
CA VAL A 80 4.53 -12.49 6.55
C VAL A 80 3.79 -13.81 6.31
N PHE A 81 3.49 -14.12 5.04
CA PHE A 81 2.96 -15.41 4.63
C PHE A 81 4.09 -16.41 4.36
N GLU A 82 4.08 -17.53 5.07
CA GLU A 82 4.98 -18.66 4.75
C GLU A 82 4.34 -19.53 3.66
N MET A 83 4.62 -19.17 2.40
CA MET A 83 4.13 -19.92 1.25
C MET A 83 5.12 -21.02 0.87
N LYS A 84 4.63 -22.25 0.77
CA LYS A 84 5.43 -23.42 0.37
C LYS A 84 5.45 -23.62 -1.15
N CYS A 85 4.49 -23.05 -1.86
CA CYS A 85 4.30 -23.21 -3.31
C CYS A 85 4.33 -21.86 -4.04
N PRO A 86 5.18 -21.68 -5.06
CA PRO A 86 5.22 -20.44 -5.84
C PRO A 86 3.92 -20.13 -6.61
N ALA A 87 3.21 -21.17 -7.08
CA ALA A 87 1.95 -20.99 -7.80
C ALA A 87 0.85 -20.41 -6.89
N ASP A 88 0.74 -20.94 -5.67
CA ASP A 88 -0.22 -20.43 -4.68
C ASP A 88 0.14 -19.00 -4.24
N ALA A 89 1.44 -18.69 -4.17
CA ALA A 89 1.91 -17.34 -3.89
C ALA A 89 1.47 -16.33 -4.95
N ALA A 90 1.59 -16.70 -6.23
CA ALA A 90 1.13 -15.87 -7.33
C ALA A 90 -0.40 -15.69 -7.30
N THR A 91 -1.15 -16.74 -6.97
CA THR A 91 -2.61 -16.68 -6.81
C THR A 91 -3.03 -15.77 -5.67
N LEU A 92 -2.39 -15.87 -4.49
CA LEU A 92 -2.71 -14.98 -3.37
C LEU A 92 -2.35 -13.53 -3.70
N LYS A 93 -1.22 -13.29 -4.38
CA LYS A 93 -0.84 -11.94 -4.80
C LYS A 93 -1.91 -11.31 -5.69
N LYS A 94 -2.41 -12.05 -6.68
CA LYS A 94 -3.52 -11.59 -7.55
C LYS A 94 -4.79 -11.28 -6.75
N PHE A 95 -5.12 -12.11 -5.77
CA PHE A 95 -6.26 -11.88 -4.89
C PHE A 95 -6.11 -10.59 -4.06
N ILE A 96 -4.93 -10.38 -3.46
CA ILE A 96 -4.63 -9.16 -2.68
C ILE A 96 -4.67 -7.92 -3.57
N GLU A 97 -4.09 -7.97 -4.78
CA GLU A 97 -4.11 -6.85 -5.71
C GLU A 97 -5.53 -6.48 -6.13
N LYS A 98 -6.40 -7.48 -6.34
CA LYS A 98 -7.81 -7.27 -6.64
C LYS A 98 -8.57 -6.64 -5.46
N ASP A 99 -8.34 -7.11 -4.24
CA ASP A 99 -8.92 -6.51 -3.03
C ASP A 99 -8.52 -5.04 -2.87
N ARG A 100 -7.27 -4.69 -3.19
CA ARG A 100 -6.79 -3.29 -3.16
C ARG A 100 -7.51 -2.40 -4.16
N VAL A 101 -7.84 -2.92 -5.34
CA VAL A 101 -8.66 -2.18 -6.32
C VAL A 101 -10.04 -1.91 -5.74
N TYR A 102 -10.67 -2.89 -5.08
CA TYR A 102 -11.96 -2.70 -4.44
C TYR A 102 -11.91 -1.68 -3.31
N ASP A 103 -10.95 -1.78 -2.40
CA ASP A 103 -10.74 -0.84 -1.31
C ASP A 103 -10.55 0.59 -1.84
N PHE A 104 -9.72 0.75 -2.88
CA PHE A 104 -9.51 2.03 -3.54
C PHE A 104 -10.83 2.60 -4.07
N LEU A 105 -11.57 1.83 -4.88
CA LEU A 105 -12.83 2.24 -5.49
C LEU A 105 -13.91 2.58 -4.46
N ALA A 106 -13.98 1.82 -3.35
CA ALA A 106 -14.96 2.00 -2.29
C ALA A 106 -14.79 3.32 -1.53
N GLY A 107 -13.55 3.79 -1.37
CA GLY A 107 -13.29 5.07 -0.70
C GLY A 107 -13.43 6.30 -1.60
N LEU A 108 -13.55 6.14 -2.93
CA LEU A 108 -13.69 7.28 -3.86
C LEU A 108 -14.98 8.08 -3.63
N ASP A 109 -14.90 9.37 -3.96
CA ASP A 109 -16.04 10.29 -3.93
C ASP A 109 -17.16 9.84 -4.90
N PRO A 110 -18.45 10.03 -4.55
CA PRO A 110 -19.59 9.66 -5.39
C PRO A 110 -19.56 10.24 -6.82
N LYS A 111 -18.86 11.35 -7.06
CA LYS A 111 -18.70 11.89 -8.43
C LYS A 111 -18.03 10.93 -9.41
N PHE A 112 -17.36 9.88 -8.92
CA PHE A 112 -16.72 8.85 -9.74
C PHE A 112 -17.57 7.58 -9.93
N ASP A 113 -18.83 7.58 -9.48
CA ASP A 113 -19.71 6.40 -9.52
C ASP A 113 -19.87 5.82 -10.93
N GLN A 114 -19.95 6.66 -11.96
CA GLN A 114 -20.06 6.20 -13.35
C GLN A 114 -18.83 5.39 -13.78
N VAL A 115 -17.62 5.88 -13.51
CA VAL A 115 -16.37 5.17 -13.80
C VAL A 115 -16.26 3.91 -12.96
N ARG A 116 -16.68 3.97 -11.69
CA ARG A 116 -16.70 2.81 -10.80
C ARG A 116 -17.55 1.68 -11.40
N ILE A 117 -18.75 1.99 -11.89
CA ILE A 117 -19.64 1.00 -12.52
C ILE A 117 -18.98 0.42 -13.79
N GLN A 118 -18.38 1.26 -14.63
CA GLN A 118 -17.69 0.79 -15.84
C GLN A 118 -16.52 -0.16 -15.52
N ILE A 119 -15.72 0.16 -14.49
CA ILE A 119 -14.60 -0.68 -14.06
C ILE A 119 -15.12 -2.02 -13.49
N LEU A 120 -16.16 -1.97 -12.65
CA LEU A 120 -16.74 -3.17 -12.03
C LEU A 120 -17.52 -4.04 -13.03
N GLY A 121 -17.95 -3.48 -14.16
CA GLY A 121 -18.63 -4.22 -15.24
C GLY A 121 -17.70 -4.95 -16.21
N LYS A 122 -16.37 -4.81 -16.08
CA LYS A 122 -15.41 -5.54 -16.92
C LYS A 122 -15.32 -7.01 -16.51
N GLU A 123 -15.06 -7.88 -17.49
CA GLU A 123 -14.83 -9.32 -17.27
C GLU A 123 -13.62 -9.55 -16.35
N GLU A 124 -12.54 -8.82 -16.59
CA GLU A 124 -11.36 -8.79 -15.72
C GLU A 124 -11.19 -7.41 -15.09
N ILE A 125 -10.89 -7.41 -13.79
CA ILE A 125 -10.65 -6.18 -13.05
C ILE A 125 -9.26 -5.64 -13.43
N PRO A 126 -9.17 -4.39 -13.87
CA PRO A 126 -7.90 -3.78 -14.22
C PRO A 126 -6.98 -3.68 -13.01
N SER A 127 -5.68 -3.57 -13.27
CA SER A 127 -4.68 -3.29 -12.23
C SER A 127 -5.00 -1.98 -11.49
N LEU A 128 -4.40 -1.80 -10.32
CA LEU A 128 -4.55 -0.56 -9.55
C LEU A 128 -4.08 0.67 -10.36
N GLU A 129 -2.98 0.55 -11.12
CA GLU A 129 -2.43 1.64 -11.93
C GLU A 129 -3.37 2.02 -13.09
N GLU A 130 -3.92 1.04 -13.79
CA GLU A 130 -4.92 1.27 -14.84
C GLU A 130 -6.20 1.88 -14.25
N THR A 131 -6.64 1.38 -13.09
CA THR A 131 -7.82 1.91 -12.36
C THR A 131 -7.63 3.39 -12.03
N ILE A 132 -6.48 3.76 -11.46
CA ILE A 132 -6.13 5.15 -11.16
C ILE A 132 -6.12 6.00 -12.44
N SER A 133 -5.58 5.47 -13.53
CA SER A 133 -5.51 6.18 -14.81
C SER A 133 -6.89 6.45 -15.40
N LEU A 134 -7.79 5.47 -15.38
CA LEU A 134 -9.17 5.62 -15.84
C LEU A 134 -9.93 6.71 -15.05
N ILE A 135 -9.78 6.72 -13.73
CA ILE A 135 -10.42 7.72 -12.87
C ILE A 135 -9.85 9.12 -13.10
N ARG A 136 -8.53 9.25 -13.34
CA ARG A 136 -7.93 10.54 -13.69
C ARG A 136 -8.54 11.11 -14.96
N VAL A 137 -8.63 10.30 -16.02
CA VAL A 137 -9.13 10.73 -17.33
C VAL A 137 -10.57 11.24 -17.20
N GLU A 138 -11.43 10.49 -16.51
CA GLU A 138 -12.83 10.91 -16.35
C GLU A 138 -13.00 12.09 -15.40
N GLY A 139 -12.13 12.22 -14.39
CA GLY A 139 -12.12 13.38 -13.50
C GLY A 139 -11.90 14.69 -14.27
N VAL A 140 -11.03 14.67 -15.29
CA VAL A 140 -10.78 15.81 -16.18
C VAL A 140 -11.99 16.07 -17.08
N SER A 141 -12.59 15.02 -17.65
CA SER A 141 -13.81 15.11 -18.47
C SER A 141 -14.99 15.74 -17.71
N CYS A 142 -15.20 15.32 -16.45
CA CYS A 142 -16.26 15.84 -15.59
C CYS A 142 -16.04 17.29 -15.17
N LEU A 143 -14.79 17.69 -14.89
CA LEU A 143 -14.43 19.09 -14.62
C LEU A 143 -14.67 19.98 -15.83
N SER A 144 -14.27 19.51 -17.02
CA SER A 144 -14.53 20.20 -18.28
C SER A 144 -16.04 20.41 -18.47
N CYS A 145 -16.86 19.35 -18.39
CA CYS A 145 -18.32 19.45 -18.55
C CYS A 145 -19.00 20.39 -17.55
N LYS A 146 -18.49 20.54 -16.32
CA LYS A 146 -19.00 21.49 -15.34
C LYS A 146 -18.64 22.94 -15.69
N LEU A 147 -17.40 23.20 -16.11
CA LEU A 147 -16.95 24.52 -16.55
C LEU A 147 -17.76 25.07 -17.74
N TRP A 148 -18.21 24.19 -18.65
CA TRP A 148 -19.09 24.58 -19.77
C TRP A 148 -20.53 24.87 -19.36
N LYS A 149 -21.04 24.28 -18.26
CA LYS A 149 -22.41 24.50 -17.78
C LYS A 149 -22.57 25.78 -16.95
N ASP A 150 -21.48 26.25 -16.35
CA ASP A 150 -21.49 27.42 -15.45
C ASP A 150 -21.13 28.74 -16.18
N GLN A 151 -21.05 28.75 -17.52
CA GLN A 151 -20.85 29.99 -18.28
C GLN A 151 -22.18 30.77 -18.40
N PRO A 152 -22.24 32.05 -17.99
CA PRO A 152 -23.39 32.88 -18.27
C PRO A 152 -23.43 33.21 -19.76
N TRP A 153 -24.63 33.09 -20.34
CA TRP A 153 -24.95 33.50 -21.71
C TRP A 153 -24.60 34.96 -21.98
#